data_AF-A0A950DB23-F1
#
_entry.id   AF-A0A950DB23-F1
#
_cell.length_a   1.000
_cell.length_b   1.000
_cell.length_c   1.000
_cell.angle_alpha   90.00
_cell.angle_beta   90.00
_cell.angle_gamma   90.00
#
_symmetry.space_group_name_H-M   'P 1'
#
loop_
_entity.id
_entity.type
_entity.pdbx_description
1 polymer ?
#
loop_
_entity_poly.entity_id
_entity_poly.type
_entity_poly.pdbx_seq_one_letter_code
_entity_poly.pdbx_strand_id
1 'polypeptide(L)' 'MSSIPAKVVAMEERACQYQVVVQITNKYRGSFNTLLFGEIKPYMGSLKDGRLDLVYYRDPGLRAGDRFPLWTLH' A
#
# COMPACT_ATOMS: atom_id res chain seq x y z
N MET A 1 1.07 -4.49 17.11
CA MET A 1 0.65 -4.14 15.74
C MET A 1 -0.25 -2.93 15.82
N SER A 2 0.13 -1.87 15.14
CA SER A 2 -0.60 -0.59 15.13
C SER A 2 -1.17 -0.36 13.74
N SER A 3 -2.49 -0.09 13.65
CA SER A 3 -3.13 0.24 12.36
C SER A 3 -2.65 1.61 11.88
N ILE A 4 -2.27 1.69 10.62
CA ILE A 4 -1.84 2.93 9.97
C ILE A 4 -2.96 3.41 9.05
N PRO A 5 -3.54 4.59 9.31
CA PRO A 5 -4.51 5.20 8.40
C PRO A 5 -3.92 5.43 7.00
N ALA A 6 -4.40 4.67 6.02
CA ALA A 6 -3.93 4.71 4.65
C ALA A 6 -5.11 4.66 3.65
N LYS A 7 -4.95 5.30 2.50
CA LYS A 7 -5.97 5.40 1.46
C LYS A 7 -5.36 5.13 0.08
N VAL A 8 -6.05 4.36 -0.75
CA VAL A 8 -5.69 4.17 -2.14
C VAL A 8 -5.97 5.46 -2.91
N VAL A 9 -4.95 6.01 -3.56
CA VAL A 9 -5.07 7.24 -4.36
C VAL A 9 -5.14 6.97 -5.85
N ALA A 10 -4.51 5.89 -6.32
CA ALA A 10 -4.55 5.48 -7.71
C ALA A 10 -4.38 3.96 -7.82
N MET A 11 -4.97 3.39 -8.87
CA MET A 11 -4.78 2.01 -9.28
C MET A 11 -4.73 1.98 -10.81
N GLU A 12 -3.69 1.37 -11.34
CA GLU A 12 -3.49 1.19 -12.78
C GLU A 12 -3.19 -0.28 -13.08
N GLU A 13 -3.83 -0.81 -14.11
CA GLU A 13 -3.44 -2.08 -14.71
C GLU A 13 -2.43 -1.81 -15.84
N ARG A 14 -1.28 -2.47 -15.77
CA ARG A 14 -0.24 -2.41 -16.80
C ARG A 14 0.18 -3.80 -17.22
N ALA A 15 -0.23 -4.19 -18.43
CA ALA A 15 0.04 -5.48 -19.04
C ALA A 15 -0.41 -6.68 -18.17
N CYS A 16 0.45 -7.13 -17.25
CA CYS A 16 0.21 -8.29 -16.37
C CYS A 16 0.39 -7.94 -14.88
N GLN A 17 0.40 -6.65 -14.54
CA GLN A 17 0.63 -6.17 -13.19
C GLN A 17 -0.34 -5.06 -12.83
N TYR A 18 -0.65 -4.98 -11.54
CA TYR A 18 -1.48 -3.93 -10.96
C TYR A 18 -0.59 -3.03 -10.11
N GLN A 19 -0.52 -1.76 -10.48
CA GLN A 19 0.18 -0.73 -9.73
C GLN A 19 -0.81 0.00 -8.85
N VAL A 20 -0.56 0.01 -7.55
CA VAL A 20 -1.42 0.65 -6.56
C VAL A 20 -0.60 1.71 -5.84
N VAL A 21 -1.11 2.93 -5.83
CA VAL A 21 -0.54 4.03 -5.05
C VAL A 21 -1.40 4.23 -3.82
N VAL A 22 -0.76 4.22 -2.66
CA VAL A 22 -1.39 4.38 -1.35
C VAL A 22 -0.78 5.58 -0.64
N GLN A 23 -1.61 6.46 -0.12
CA GLN A 23 -1.18 7.57 0.72
C GLN A 23 -1.43 7.23 2.19
N ILE A 24 -0.37 7.29 3.00
CA ILE A 24 -0.48 7.27 4.44
C ILE A 24 -0.89 8.68 4.87
N THR A 25 -1.99 8.79 5.63
CA THR A 25 -2.58 10.09 6.02
C THR A 25 -1.83 10.77 7.16
N ASN A 26 -0.98 10.05 7.88
CA ASN A 26 -0.13 10.61 8.93
C ASN A 26 1.36 10.49 8.54
N LYS A 27 2.24 11.29 9.17
CA LYS A 27 3.69 11.25 8.91
C LYS A 27 4.32 9.96 9.49
N TYR A 28 4.07 8.82 8.85
CA TYR A 28 4.78 7.58 9.13
C TYR A 28 6.25 7.75 8.74
N ARG A 29 7.16 7.55 9.71
CA ARG A 29 8.62 7.69 9.54
C ARG A 29 9.36 6.36 9.49
N GLY A 30 8.63 5.24 9.51
CA GLY A 30 9.24 3.92 9.45
C GLY A 30 9.69 3.54 8.04
N SER A 31 10.28 2.36 7.93
CA SER A 31 10.70 1.80 6.64
C SER A 31 9.57 1.01 5.98
N PHE A 32 9.70 0.73 4.67
CA PHE A 32 8.79 -0.20 4.00
C PHE A 32 8.81 -1.59 4.65
N ASN A 33 9.98 -2.07 5.08
CA ASN A 33 10.17 -3.41 5.65
C ASN A 33 9.49 -3.59 7.02
N THR A 34 9.11 -2.49 7.68
CA THR A 34 8.38 -2.51 8.96
C THR A 34 6.86 -2.45 8.78
N LEU A 35 6.38 -2.40 7.53
CA LEU A 35 4.97 -2.42 7.20
C LEU A 35 4.46 -3.85 7.07
N LEU A 36 3.24 -4.05 7.56
CA LEU A 36 2.49 -5.27 7.41
C LEU A 36 1.26 -4.99 6.54
N PHE A 37 1.08 -5.84 5.54
CA PHE A 37 -0.04 -5.82 4.62
C PHE A 37 -1.08 -6.84 5.06
N GLY A 38 -2.34 -6.64 4.65
CA GLY A 38 -3.43 -7.58 4.91
C GLY A 38 -3.28 -8.90 4.16
N GLU A 39 -4.40 -9.56 3.89
CA GLU A 39 -4.42 -10.86 3.20
C GLU A 39 -3.78 -10.79 1.80
N ILE A 40 -4.02 -9.69 1.08
CA ILE A 40 -3.47 -9.46 -0.25
C ILE A 40 -2.14 -8.70 -0.13
N LYS A 41 -1.03 -9.44 -0.22
CA LYS A 41 0.31 -8.89 -0.10
C LYS A 41 0.85 -8.41 -1.46
N PRO A 42 1.48 -7.23 -1.53
CA PRO A 42 2.16 -6.79 -2.74
C PRO A 42 3.36 -7.69 -3.02
N TYR A 43 3.69 -7.85 -4.31
CA TYR A 43 4.92 -8.52 -4.73
C TYR A 43 6.15 -7.68 -4.41
N MET A 44 6.08 -6.38 -4.67
CA MET A 44 7.11 -5.41 -4.31
C MET A 44 6.46 -4.06 -3.99
N GLY A 45 7.22 -3.20 -3.33
CA GLY A 45 6.82 -1.82 -3.17
C GLY A 45 7.94 -0.96 -2.61
N SER A 46 7.66 0.33 -2.54
CA SER A 46 8.55 1.30 -1.91
C SER A 46 7.74 2.32 -1.12
N LEU A 47 8.35 2.86 -0.06
CA LEU A 47 7.78 3.92 0.76
C LEU A 47 8.66 5.16 0.60
N LYS A 48 8.07 6.27 0.17
CA LYS A 48 8.71 7.58 0.10
C LYS A 48 7.75 8.66 0.54
N ASP A 49 8.13 9.47 1.53
CA ASP A 49 7.35 10.62 2.01
C ASP A 49 5.87 10.30 2.32
N GLY A 50 5.61 9.13 2.91
CA GLY A 50 4.24 8.66 3.24
C GLY A 50 3.44 8.14 2.04
N ARG A 51 4.03 8.13 0.85
CA ARG A 51 3.47 7.48 -0.35
C ARG A 51 4.06 6.08 -0.50
N LEU A 52 3.17 5.12 -0.69
CA LEU A 52 3.46 3.73 -0.99
C LEU A 52 3.15 3.46 -2.45
N ASP A 53 4.16 3.08 -3.21
CA ASP A 53 3.99 2.58 -4.58
C ASP A 53 4.15 1.05 -4.54
N LEU A 54 3.07 0.33 -4.84
CA LEU A 54 2.94 -1.12 -4.68
C LEU A 54 2.66 -1.79 -6.03
N VAL A 55 3.17 -3.01 -6.21
CA VAL A 55 2.96 -3.83 -7.41
C VAL A 55 2.37 -5.18 -7.02
N TYR A 56 1.32 -5.61 -7.72
CA TYR A 56 0.67 -6.91 -7.56
C TYR A 56 0.62 -7.66 -8.90
N TYR A 57 0.73 -9.00 -8.85
CA TYR A 57 0.56 -9.86 -10.03
C TYR A 57 -0.88 -10.33 -10.27
N ARG A 58 -1.75 -10.15 -9.28
CA ARG A 58 -3.17 -10.44 -9.35
C ARG A 58 -3.93 -9.19 -8.99
N ASP A 59 -5.14 -9.05 -9.51
CA ASP A 59 -6.01 -7.94 -9.17
C ASP A 59 -6.20 -7.91 -7.63
N PRO A 60 -5.75 -6.84 -6.95
CA PRO A 60 -5.90 -6.75 -5.50
C PRO A 60 -7.32 -6.35 -5.07
N GLY A 61 -8.24 -6.09 -6.01
CA GLY A 61 -9.61 -5.66 -5.72
C GLY A 61 -9.69 -4.26 -5.10
N LEU A 62 -8.66 -3.45 -5.30
CA LEU A 62 -8.53 -2.10 -4.73
C LEU A 62 -8.90 -1.03 -5.76
N ARG A 63 -9.57 0.03 -5.31
CA ARG A 63 -9.93 1.18 -6.14
C ARG A 63 -9.50 2.49 -5.47
N ALA A 64 -9.29 3.51 -6.30
CA ALA A 64 -9.03 4.85 -5.80
C ALA A 64 -10.18 5.31 -4.89
N GLY A 65 -9.87 5.78 -3.68
CA GLY A 65 -10.87 6.10 -2.66
C GLY A 65 -10.89 5.13 -1.49
N ASP A 66 -10.48 3.88 -1.70
CA ASP A 66 -10.61 2.82 -0.69
C ASP A 66 -9.68 3.04 0.51
N ARG A 67 -10.12 2.58 1.67
CA ARG A 67 -9.22 2.42 2.83
C ARG A 67 -8.26 1.27 2.53
N PHE A 68 -6.97 1.51 2.76
CA PHE A 68 -5.96 0.49 2.54
C PHE A 68 -5.56 -0.16 3.88
N PRO A 69 -5.69 -1.50 4.01
CA PRO A 69 -5.33 -2.21 5.23
C PRO A 69 -3.80 -2.27 5.40
N LEU A 70 -3.29 -1.45 6.33
CA LEU A 70 -1.87 -1.30 6.60
C LEU A 70 -1.61 -1.25 8.11
N TRP A 71 -0.59 -1.96 8.56
CA TRP A 71 -0.14 -1.94 9.95
C TRP A 71 1.38 -1.81 10.04
N THR A 72 1.87 -1.58 11.25
CA THR A 72 3.29 -1.72 11.57
C THR A 72 3.47 -2.51 12.88
N LEU A 73 4.63 -3.15 13.02
CA LEU A 73 5.00 -3.88 14.24
C LEU A 73 5.38 -2.96 15.40
N HIS A 74 5.70 -1.70 15.12
CA HIS A 74 6.15 -0.71 16.10
C HIS A 74 5.05 0.20 16.65
#